data_AF-A0A7C4M962-F1
#
_entry.id   AF-A0A7C4M962-F1
#
_cell.length_a   1.000
_cell.length_b   1.000
_cell.length_c   1.000
_cell.angle_alpha   90.00
_cell.angle_beta   90.00
_cell.angle_gamma   90.00
#
_symmetry.space_group_name_H-M   'P 1'
#
loop_
_entity.id
_entity.type
_entity.pdbx_description
1 polymer ?
#
loop_
_entity_poly.entity_id
_entity_poly.type
_entity_poly.pdbx_seq_one_letter_code
_entity_poly.pdbx_strand_id
1 'polypeptide(L)'
;MVFPMIVTEYIFIIDVIYGKTRSIEEDLKKNMVMNYLTPPKTWDEVKDCAEFFNGWDWNGDGEPEYGLCQSLKVGAQAWFKYLAVAACYSVMPGPVVDRYHNVFHFDPETMEPLINTPGPIRGLEMLIELSKYGPEAMLGWDIGPSWDFFVTKGKAALTWDWGDIARMAQDPKRSVIKGKLKVAPLPGSFEVWDRETNQWKKFDKPIRCGNILGCDWFYVILKHSKNKEAAYHLCAWLSAPEQLFKTVTVIWGSGVDPGWRIHFPPELSDGWGTGNLKEWITVGGYDENDAKSFLRAVYEQYFKSDTFLEYLKIPGAPELMDSLDVHINEALVGKKTPKEALDACAEDWKRIVEERGREQMKRWYQESIGYGLPIRIRPT
;
A
#
# COMPACT_ATOMS: atom_id res chain seq x y z
N MET A 1 19.45 -2.22 19.27
CA MET A 1 18.75 -3.21 18.42
C MET A 1 17.50 -2.52 17.94
N VAL A 2 17.42 -2.18 16.66
CA VAL A 2 16.21 -1.59 16.06
C VAL A 2 15.50 -2.77 15.41
N PHE A 3 14.31 -3.09 15.88
CA PHE A 3 13.46 -4.09 15.25
C PHE A 3 12.51 -3.32 14.33
N PRO A 4 12.62 -3.47 13.00
CA PRO A 4 11.70 -2.82 12.09
C PRO A 4 10.33 -3.48 12.24
N MET A 5 9.34 -2.69 12.64
CA MET A 5 7.93 -3.04 12.51
C MET A 5 7.49 -2.54 11.15
N ILE A 6 7.36 -3.46 10.20
CA ILE A 6 7.09 -3.11 8.81
C ILE A 6 5.61 -2.70 8.69
N VAL A 7 5.33 -1.77 7.78
CA VAL A 7 3.97 -1.38 7.38
C VAL A 7 3.97 -1.27 5.87
N THR A 8 3.00 -1.84 5.18
CA THR A 8 2.81 -1.61 3.73
C THR A 8 1.33 -1.67 3.41
N GLU A 9 0.97 -1.19 2.23
CA GLU A 9 -0.38 -1.38 1.71
C GLU A 9 -0.55 -2.73 1.02
N TYR A 10 -1.77 -3.25 1.09
CA TYR A 10 -2.25 -4.45 0.40
C TYR A 10 -3.61 -4.15 -0.20
N ILE A 11 -4.06 -4.96 -1.16
CA ILE A 11 -5.46 -4.94 -1.57
C ILE A 11 -6.27 -5.94 -0.75
N PHE A 12 -7.37 -5.44 -0.18
CA PHE A 12 -8.33 -6.18 0.62
C PHE A 12 -9.64 -6.28 -0.13
N ILE A 13 -10.26 -7.45 -0.06
CA ILE A 13 -11.49 -7.76 -0.77
C ILE A 13 -12.43 -8.48 0.19
N ILE A 14 -13.67 -8.02 0.26
CA ILE A 14 -14.72 -8.77 0.93
C ILE A 14 -15.16 -9.88 -0.02
N ASP A 15 -15.03 -11.13 0.43
CA ASP A 15 -15.51 -12.29 -0.30
C ASP A 15 -17.04 -12.35 -0.23
N VAL A 16 -17.66 -11.68 -1.20
CA VAL A 16 -19.12 -11.52 -1.38
C VAL A 16 -19.87 -12.83 -1.64
N ILE A 17 -19.16 -13.94 -1.86
CA ILE A 17 -19.71 -15.24 -2.28
C ILE A 17 -20.53 -15.91 -1.16
N TYR A 18 -20.32 -15.55 0.10
CA TYR A 18 -21.01 -16.21 1.21
C TYR A 18 -22.47 -15.78 1.39
N GLY A 19 -22.97 -14.84 0.59
CA GLY A 19 -24.40 -14.54 0.41
C GLY A 19 -24.95 -15.17 -0.87
N LYS A 20 -25.05 -16.51 -0.91
CA LYS A 20 -25.54 -17.28 -2.08
C LYS A 20 -26.89 -16.78 -2.60
N THR A 21 -26.87 -15.88 -3.57
CA THR A 21 -27.84 -15.88 -4.66
C THR A 21 -27.17 -16.45 -5.89
N ARG A 22 -27.80 -17.48 -6.47
CA ARG A 22 -27.36 -18.12 -7.72
C ARG A 22 -27.15 -17.11 -8.86
N SER A 23 -27.76 -15.93 -8.77
CA SER A 23 -27.61 -14.82 -9.71
C SER A 23 -26.21 -14.23 -9.73
N ILE A 24 -25.52 -14.04 -8.60
CA ILE A 24 -24.20 -13.38 -8.60
C ILE A 24 -23.17 -14.26 -9.32
N GLU A 25 -23.15 -15.57 -9.10
CA GLU A 25 -22.26 -16.46 -9.87
C GLU A 25 -22.60 -16.47 -11.36
N GLU A 26 -23.89 -16.42 -11.72
CA GLU A 26 -24.34 -16.37 -13.11
C GLU A 26 -23.99 -15.02 -13.76
N ASP A 27 -24.07 -13.91 -13.03
CA ASP A 27 -23.69 -12.57 -13.48
C ASP A 27 -22.16 -12.42 -13.62
N LEU A 28 -21.38 -12.95 -12.68
CA LEU A 28 -19.92 -13.03 -12.78
C LEU A 28 -19.49 -13.89 -13.99
N LYS A 29 -20.18 -15.01 -14.25
CA LYS A 29 -19.94 -15.85 -15.44
C LYS A 29 -20.31 -15.12 -16.74
N LYS A 30 -21.46 -14.44 -16.76
CA LYS A 30 -22.02 -13.76 -17.93
C LYS A 30 -21.20 -12.54 -18.35
N ASN A 31 -20.63 -11.83 -17.38
CA ASN A 31 -19.73 -10.69 -17.64
C ASN A 31 -18.27 -11.13 -17.93
N MET A 32 -17.99 -12.44 -18.11
CA MET A 32 -16.63 -12.99 -18.30
C MET A 32 -15.66 -12.69 -17.16
N VAL A 33 -16.22 -12.59 -15.96
CA VAL A 33 -15.61 -12.02 -14.78
C VAL A 33 -15.31 -13.13 -13.74
N MET A 34 -15.16 -14.38 -14.21
CA MET A 34 -14.77 -15.53 -13.38
C MET A 34 -13.44 -15.35 -12.62
N ASN A 35 -12.62 -14.36 -13.00
CA ASN A 35 -11.41 -13.97 -12.28
C ASN A 35 -11.66 -13.17 -10.99
N TYR A 36 -12.86 -12.68 -10.67
CA TYR A 36 -13.12 -11.98 -9.39
C TYR A 36 -13.21 -12.91 -8.17
N LEU A 37 -13.15 -14.23 -8.38
CA LEU A 37 -12.86 -15.18 -7.31
C LEU A 37 -11.42 -15.06 -6.78
N THR A 38 -10.53 -14.52 -7.62
CA THR A 38 -9.13 -14.26 -7.30
C THR A 38 -8.89 -12.77 -7.16
N PRO A 39 -8.04 -12.33 -6.21
CA PRO A 39 -7.67 -10.92 -6.11
C PRO A 39 -7.10 -10.36 -7.42
N PRO A 40 -7.44 -9.11 -7.80
CA PRO A 40 -7.00 -8.49 -9.05
C PRO A 40 -5.47 -8.29 -9.03
N LYS A 41 -4.85 -8.53 -10.17
CA LYS A 41 -3.40 -8.49 -10.36
C LYS A 41 -2.92 -7.19 -10.99
N THR A 42 -3.82 -6.43 -11.61
CA THR A 42 -3.52 -5.11 -12.19
C THR A 42 -4.51 -4.05 -11.70
N TRP A 43 -4.11 -2.78 -11.75
CA TRP A 43 -5.04 -1.69 -11.42
C TRP A 43 -6.21 -1.58 -12.40
N ASP A 44 -6.04 -2.00 -13.65
CA ASP A 44 -7.16 -2.14 -14.59
C ASP A 44 -8.17 -3.19 -14.10
N GLU A 45 -7.70 -4.34 -13.62
CA GLU A 45 -8.58 -5.36 -13.00
C GLU A 45 -9.23 -4.84 -11.70
N VAL A 46 -8.54 -3.99 -10.91
CA VAL A 46 -9.17 -3.32 -9.75
C VAL A 46 -10.29 -2.40 -10.21
N LYS A 47 -10.09 -1.62 -11.28
CA LYS A 47 -11.11 -0.75 -11.83
C LYS A 47 -12.32 -1.55 -12.30
N ASP A 48 -12.10 -2.62 -13.05
CA ASP A 48 -13.19 -3.47 -13.54
C ASP A 48 -13.95 -4.16 -12.38
N CYS A 49 -13.25 -4.58 -11.32
CA CYS A 49 -13.86 -5.06 -10.08
C CYS A 49 -14.71 -3.97 -9.41
N ALA A 50 -14.14 -2.78 -9.23
CA ALA A 50 -14.80 -1.68 -8.55
C ALA A 50 -16.04 -1.21 -9.32
N GLU A 51 -15.95 -1.10 -10.64
CA GLU A 51 -17.10 -0.79 -11.50
C GLU A 51 -18.21 -1.83 -11.34
N PHE A 52 -17.87 -3.11 -11.38
CA PHE A 52 -18.85 -4.19 -11.24
C PHE A 52 -19.57 -4.15 -9.88
N PHE A 53 -18.86 -3.95 -8.78
CA PHE A 53 -19.44 -3.98 -7.42
C PHE A 53 -20.08 -2.67 -6.96
N ASN A 54 -20.10 -1.64 -7.82
CA ASN A 54 -20.63 -0.33 -7.45
C ASN A 54 -22.12 -0.19 -7.77
N GLY A 55 -22.91 0.28 -6.80
CA GLY A 55 -24.28 0.75 -7.02
C GLY A 55 -25.37 -0.32 -6.98
N TRP A 56 -25.11 -1.51 -6.41
CA TRP A 56 -26.13 -2.53 -6.18
C TRP A 56 -25.91 -3.27 -4.85
N ASP A 57 -26.98 -3.85 -4.33
CA ASP A 57 -27.03 -4.55 -3.03
C ASP A 57 -26.46 -5.98 -3.19
N TRP A 58 -25.14 -6.11 -3.09
CA TRP A 58 -24.46 -7.41 -3.23
C TRP A 58 -24.31 -8.15 -1.90
N ASN A 59 -24.54 -7.48 -0.76
CA ASN A 59 -24.50 -8.13 0.55
C ASN A 59 -25.90 -8.55 1.08
N GLY A 60 -26.97 -8.11 0.41
CA GLY A 60 -28.36 -8.45 0.71
C GLY A 60 -28.95 -7.70 1.91
N ASP A 61 -28.41 -6.54 2.29
CA ASP A 61 -28.87 -5.76 3.44
C ASP A 61 -29.95 -4.71 3.09
N GLY A 62 -30.32 -4.61 1.82
CA GLY A 62 -31.37 -3.73 1.31
C GLY A 62 -30.90 -2.36 0.85
N GLU A 63 -29.60 -2.06 0.94
CA GLU A 63 -28.99 -0.80 0.49
C GLU A 63 -27.90 -1.07 -0.56
N PRO A 64 -27.69 -0.19 -1.56
CA PRO A 64 -26.58 -0.34 -2.50
C PRO A 64 -25.21 -0.25 -1.83
N GLU A 65 -24.27 -1.09 -2.28
CA GLU A 65 -22.85 -1.02 -1.91
C GLU A 65 -22.00 -0.28 -2.94
N TYR A 66 -20.74 -0.08 -2.57
CA TYR A 66 -19.72 0.56 -3.39
C TYR A 66 -18.68 -0.44 -3.89
N GLY A 67 -18.10 -0.12 -5.04
CA GLY A 67 -16.98 -0.87 -5.59
C GLY A 67 -15.77 -0.81 -4.67
N LEU A 68 -15.47 0.37 -4.16
CA LEU A 68 -14.34 0.59 -3.27
C LEU A 68 -14.58 1.69 -2.24
N CYS A 69 -13.69 1.78 -1.27
CA CYS A 69 -13.55 2.95 -0.40
C CYS A 69 -12.08 3.30 -0.20
N GLN A 70 -11.80 4.57 0.10
CA GLN A 70 -10.43 5.02 0.35
C GLN A 70 -10.36 6.25 1.27
N SER A 71 -9.24 6.44 1.97
CA SER A 71 -8.94 7.66 2.72
C SER A 71 -8.23 8.71 1.84
N LEU A 72 -9.01 9.62 1.25
CA LEU A 72 -8.53 10.59 0.24
C LEU A 72 -8.51 12.05 0.72
N LYS A 73 -8.63 12.28 2.02
CA LYS A 73 -8.58 13.63 2.60
C LYS A 73 -7.18 14.25 2.47
N VAL A 74 -7.13 15.51 2.03
CA VAL A 74 -5.93 16.35 2.05
C VAL A 74 -5.47 16.70 3.48
N GLY A 75 -4.17 16.80 3.68
CA GLY A 75 -3.53 16.94 4.98
C GLY A 75 -3.60 15.66 5.82
N ALA A 76 -3.84 14.52 5.17
CA ALA A 76 -3.88 13.21 5.80
C ALA A 76 -3.01 12.23 5.01
N GLN A 77 -3.60 11.17 4.44
CA GLN A 77 -2.85 10.04 3.88
C GLN A 77 -3.21 9.74 2.41
N ALA A 78 -3.85 10.68 1.71
CA ALA A 78 -4.25 10.49 0.31
C ALA A 78 -3.04 10.27 -0.62
N TRP A 79 -1.93 10.95 -0.36
CA TRP A 79 -0.70 10.80 -1.13
C TRP A 79 -0.07 9.41 -1.02
N PHE A 80 -0.25 8.70 0.10
CA PHE A 80 0.11 7.28 0.20
C PHE A 80 -0.72 6.46 -0.81
N LYS A 81 -2.03 6.69 -0.85
CA LYS A 81 -2.95 5.97 -1.75
C LYS A 81 -2.63 6.20 -3.22
N TYR A 82 -2.23 7.42 -3.55
CA TYR A 82 -1.73 7.77 -4.89
C TYR A 82 -0.45 7.02 -5.23
N LEU A 83 0.54 7.03 -4.34
CA LEU A 83 1.83 6.38 -4.62
C LEU A 83 1.69 4.86 -4.78
N ALA A 84 0.75 4.22 -4.07
CA ALA A 84 0.43 2.81 -4.30
C ALA A 84 0.00 2.49 -5.73
N VAL A 85 -0.78 3.38 -6.34
CA VAL A 85 -1.23 3.24 -7.72
C VAL A 85 -0.09 3.62 -8.69
N ALA A 86 0.53 4.77 -8.47
CA ALA A 86 1.48 5.38 -9.40
C ALA A 86 2.79 4.60 -9.55
N ALA A 87 3.24 3.92 -8.50
CA ALA A 87 4.56 3.27 -8.48
C ALA A 87 4.71 2.22 -9.58
N CYS A 88 3.70 1.38 -9.80
CA CYS A 88 3.78 0.31 -10.81
C CYS A 88 3.83 0.82 -12.25
N TYR A 89 3.36 2.04 -12.52
CA TYR A 89 3.46 2.68 -13.84
C TYR A 89 4.79 3.39 -14.08
N SER A 90 5.60 3.57 -13.04
CA SER A 90 6.72 4.52 -13.04
C SER A 90 8.06 3.86 -12.71
N VAL A 91 8.07 2.91 -11.78
CA VAL A 91 9.31 2.31 -11.28
C VAL A 91 9.71 1.16 -12.19
N MET A 92 10.64 1.42 -13.11
CA MET A 92 11.21 0.40 -13.98
C MET A 92 12.05 -0.59 -13.16
N PRO A 93 11.78 -1.91 -13.19
CA PRO A 93 12.58 -2.88 -12.46
C PRO A 93 13.96 -3.05 -13.10
N GLY A 94 15.00 -3.14 -12.26
CA GLY A 94 16.37 -3.44 -12.70
C GLY A 94 17.20 -4.07 -11.57
N PRO A 95 18.35 -4.70 -11.89
CA PRO A 95 19.17 -5.41 -10.90
C PRO A 95 19.88 -4.48 -9.91
N VAL A 96 20.04 -3.21 -10.27
CA VAL A 96 20.73 -2.16 -9.51
C VAL A 96 19.84 -0.93 -9.48
N VAL A 97 19.93 -0.12 -8.43
CA VAL A 97 19.33 1.21 -8.41
C VAL A 97 20.24 2.14 -9.21
N ASP A 98 19.85 2.46 -10.44
CA ASP A 98 20.60 3.34 -11.33
C ASP A 98 19.76 4.56 -11.71
N ARG A 99 20.16 5.31 -12.74
CA ARG A 99 19.45 6.52 -13.14
C ARG A 99 18.01 6.24 -13.56
N TYR A 100 17.72 5.09 -14.16
CA TYR A 100 16.44 4.77 -14.79
C TYR A 100 15.67 3.66 -14.08
N HIS A 101 16.35 2.77 -13.37
CA HIS A 101 15.77 1.60 -12.73
C HIS A 101 15.62 1.79 -11.22
N ASN A 102 14.46 1.39 -10.68
CA ASN A 102 14.12 1.44 -9.25
C ASN A 102 14.10 2.87 -8.67
N VAL A 103 13.68 3.85 -9.48
CA VAL A 103 13.64 5.27 -9.11
C VAL A 103 12.24 5.85 -9.36
N PHE A 104 11.74 6.67 -8.43
CA PHE A 104 10.42 7.31 -8.53
C PHE A 104 10.42 8.82 -8.33
N HIS A 105 11.11 9.35 -7.30
CA HIS A 105 10.92 10.73 -6.86
C HIS A 105 11.67 11.76 -7.71
N PHE A 106 12.99 11.58 -7.84
CA PHE A 106 13.89 12.47 -8.57
C PHE A 106 14.84 11.69 -9.47
N ASP A 107 15.33 12.32 -10.53
CA ASP A 107 16.49 11.84 -11.26
C ASP A 107 17.73 11.94 -10.34
N PRO A 108 18.40 10.82 -10.02
CA PRO A 108 19.42 10.79 -8.98
C PRO A 108 20.72 11.51 -9.36
N GLU A 109 20.91 11.89 -10.62
CA GLU A 109 22.10 12.63 -11.07
C GLU A 109 21.86 14.14 -11.07
N THR A 110 20.61 14.56 -11.31
CA THR A 110 20.26 15.97 -11.53
C THR A 110 19.38 16.58 -10.44
N MET A 111 18.70 15.77 -9.62
CA MET A 111 17.62 16.18 -8.71
C MET A 111 16.43 16.83 -9.45
N GLU A 112 16.21 16.52 -10.71
CA GLU A 112 14.98 16.89 -11.42
C GLU A 112 13.82 16.04 -10.90
N PRO A 113 12.69 16.62 -10.47
CA PRO A 113 11.51 15.85 -10.08
C PRO A 113 11.00 14.99 -11.21
N LEU A 114 10.60 13.76 -10.89
CA LEU A 114 10.02 12.82 -11.85
C LEU A 114 8.51 12.69 -11.71
N ILE A 115 7.94 13.37 -10.72
CA ILE A 115 6.53 13.25 -10.33
C ILE A 115 5.54 13.71 -11.41
N ASN A 116 6.00 14.46 -12.42
CA ASN A 116 5.20 14.91 -13.56
C ASN A 116 5.56 14.19 -14.87
N THR A 117 6.22 13.03 -14.80
CA THR A 117 6.44 12.17 -15.97
C THR A 117 5.19 11.34 -16.29
N PRO A 118 5.08 10.71 -17.48
CA PRO A 118 3.88 9.96 -17.88
C PRO A 118 3.44 8.84 -16.92
N GLY A 119 4.38 8.16 -16.25
CA GLY A 119 4.08 7.11 -15.27
C GLY A 119 3.25 7.63 -14.09
N PRO A 120 3.76 8.60 -13.31
CA PRO A 120 3.02 9.22 -12.21
C PRO A 120 1.69 9.85 -12.64
N ILE A 121 1.64 10.50 -13.80
CA ILE A 121 0.41 11.06 -14.37
C ILE A 121 -0.65 9.97 -14.58
N ARG A 122 -0.28 8.83 -15.19
CA ARG A 122 -1.20 7.68 -15.37
C ARG A 122 -1.67 7.12 -14.03
N GLY A 123 -0.81 7.14 -13.01
CA GLY A 123 -1.17 6.78 -11.64
C GLY A 123 -2.27 7.66 -11.06
N LEU A 124 -2.17 8.99 -11.24
CA LEU A 124 -3.16 9.94 -10.74
C LEU A 124 -4.46 9.86 -11.53
N GLU A 125 -4.39 9.68 -12.85
CA GLU A 125 -5.55 9.38 -13.70
C GLU A 125 -6.30 8.13 -13.22
N MET A 126 -5.57 7.05 -12.94
CA MET A 126 -6.15 5.82 -12.40
C MET A 126 -6.76 6.03 -11.01
N LEU A 127 -6.13 6.79 -10.11
CA LEU A 127 -6.70 7.09 -8.80
C LEU A 127 -8.03 7.87 -8.91
N ILE A 128 -8.09 8.85 -9.82
CA ILE A 128 -9.31 9.62 -10.10
C ILE A 128 -10.38 8.73 -10.72
N GLU A 129 -10.01 7.79 -11.58
CA GLU A 129 -10.95 6.83 -12.16
C GLU A 129 -11.53 5.92 -11.07
N LEU A 130 -10.68 5.36 -10.21
CA LEU A 130 -11.08 4.53 -9.07
C LEU A 130 -11.99 5.29 -8.10
N SER A 131 -11.74 6.58 -7.87
CA SER A 131 -12.52 7.37 -6.91
C SER A 131 -14.01 7.53 -7.30
N LYS A 132 -14.37 7.24 -8.55
CA LYS A 132 -15.77 7.25 -9.03
C LYS A 132 -16.60 6.05 -8.53
N TYR A 133 -15.94 4.98 -8.10
CA TYR A 133 -16.59 3.74 -7.65
C TYR A 133 -16.67 3.63 -6.13
N GLY A 134 -16.48 4.74 -5.42
CA GLY A 134 -16.66 4.86 -3.98
C GLY A 134 -17.58 6.02 -3.62
N PRO A 135 -17.95 6.16 -2.34
CA PRO A 135 -18.81 7.23 -1.88
C PRO A 135 -18.09 8.58 -1.97
N GLU A 136 -18.76 9.63 -2.46
CA GLU A 136 -18.18 10.98 -2.60
C GLU A 136 -17.56 11.50 -1.29
N ALA A 137 -18.17 11.13 -0.15
CA ALA A 137 -17.69 11.47 1.18
C ALA A 137 -16.24 11.02 1.46
N MET A 138 -15.72 10.03 0.75
CA MET A 138 -14.37 9.49 0.94
C MET A 138 -13.25 10.48 0.60
N LEU A 139 -13.55 11.51 -0.22
CA LEU A 139 -12.65 12.65 -0.44
C LEU A 139 -12.41 13.47 0.84
N GLY A 140 -13.27 13.33 1.85
CA GLY A 140 -13.12 13.94 3.17
C GLY A 140 -12.70 12.95 4.26
N TRP A 141 -12.47 11.68 3.94
CA TRP A 141 -12.12 10.66 4.93
C TRP A 141 -10.63 10.56 5.16
N ASP A 142 -10.25 10.58 6.44
CA ASP A 142 -9.00 10.01 6.89
C ASP A 142 -9.17 8.48 7.10
N ILE A 143 -8.15 7.80 7.59
CA ILE A 143 -8.12 6.34 7.77
C ILE A 143 -9.31 5.81 8.56
N GLY A 144 -9.62 6.40 9.72
CA GLY A 144 -10.65 5.87 10.64
C GLY A 144 -12.02 5.68 9.98
N PRO A 145 -12.61 6.73 9.36
CA PRO A 145 -13.87 6.60 8.61
C PRO A 145 -13.82 5.60 7.45
N SER A 146 -12.70 5.54 6.71
CA SER A 146 -12.51 4.57 5.61
C SER A 146 -12.54 3.12 6.15
N TRP A 147 -11.81 2.86 7.24
CA TRP A 147 -11.79 1.55 7.89
C TRP A 147 -13.14 1.16 8.49
N ASP A 148 -13.86 2.10 9.10
CA ASP A 148 -15.22 1.84 9.59
C ASP A 148 -16.16 1.44 8.44
N PHE A 149 -16.06 2.13 7.30
CA PHE A 149 -16.87 1.84 6.12
C PHE A 149 -16.62 0.43 5.56
N PHE A 150 -15.35 0.02 5.49
CA PHE A 150 -14.96 -1.30 4.99
C PHE A 150 -15.18 -2.42 6.01
N VAL A 151 -14.61 -2.28 7.21
CA VAL A 151 -14.53 -3.36 8.22
C VAL A 151 -15.81 -3.47 9.05
N THR A 152 -16.29 -2.35 9.58
CA THR A 152 -17.46 -2.34 10.48
C THR A 152 -18.75 -2.47 9.69
N LYS A 153 -18.87 -1.74 8.58
CA LYS A 153 -20.10 -1.69 7.80
C LYS A 153 -20.13 -2.66 6.63
N GLY A 154 -18.98 -3.10 6.11
CA GLY A 154 -18.95 -4.01 4.95
C GLY A 154 -19.53 -3.39 3.68
N LYS A 155 -19.41 -2.07 3.50
CA LYS A 155 -20.11 -1.30 2.45
C LYS A 155 -19.30 -1.07 1.17
N ALA A 156 -18.07 -1.57 1.10
CA ALA A 156 -17.21 -1.49 -0.08
C ALA A 156 -16.59 -2.86 -0.37
N ALA A 157 -16.61 -3.28 -1.64
CA ALA A 157 -16.08 -4.58 -2.02
C ALA A 157 -14.54 -4.63 -1.94
N LEU A 158 -13.87 -3.52 -2.29
CA LEU A 158 -12.41 -3.41 -2.28
C LEU A 158 -11.91 -2.21 -1.45
N THR A 159 -10.71 -2.34 -0.89
CA THR A 159 -9.89 -1.21 -0.43
C THR A 159 -8.42 -1.57 -0.59
N TRP A 160 -7.54 -0.58 -0.73
CA TRP A 160 -6.10 -0.79 -0.52
C TRP A 160 -5.63 0.08 0.64
N ASP A 161 -5.01 -0.58 1.61
CA ASP A 161 -4.67 0.09 2.86
C ASP A 161 -3.62 -0.72 3.64
N TRP A 162 -3.25 -0.22 4.82
CA TRP A 162 -2.32 -0.85 5.74
C TRP A 162 -2.79 -2.26 6.20
N GLY A 163 -1.82 -3.09 6.59
CA GLY A 163 -2.07 -4.44 7.11
C GLY A 163 -2.99 -4.52 8.33
N ASP A 164 -3.22 -3.41 9.03
CA ASP A 164 -4.19 -3.28 10.14
C ASP A 164 -5.57 -3.85 9.82
N ILE A 165 -6.05 -3.69 8.58
CA ILE A 165 -7.36 -4.21 8.16
C ILE A 165 -7.46 -5.72 8.40
N ALA A 166 -6.39 -6.48 8.15
CA ALA A 166 -6.37 -7.93 8.36
C ALA A 166 -6.67 -8.29 9.82
N ARG A 167 -6.10 -7.53 10.77
CA ARG A 167 -6.34 -7.71 12.19
C ARG A 167 -7.71 -7.21 12.61
N MET A 168 -8.08 -6.01 12.16
CA MET A 168 -9.34 -5.37 12.50
C MET A 168 -10.54 -6.22 12.08
N ALA A 169 -10.45 -6.90 10.94
CA ALA A 169 -11.46 -7.83 10.44
C ALA A 169 -11.79 -8.97 11.43
N GLN A 170 -10.87 -9.31 12.35
CA GLN A 170 -11.00 -10.49 13.21
C GLN A 170 -11.77 -10.25 14.52
N ASP A 171 -12.08 -9.00 14.87
CA ASP A 171 -12.83 -8.65 16.07
C ASP A 171 -14.35 -8.70 15.79
N PRO A 172 -15.09 -9.76 16.22
CA PRO A 172 -16.51 -9.90 15.92
C PRO A 172 -17.39 -8.86 16.63
N LYS A 173 -16.85 -8.09 17.58
CA LYS A 173 -17.59 -6.97 18.21
C LYS A 173 -17.60 -5.72 17.34
N ARG A 174 -16.73 -5.65 16.33
CA ARG A 174 -16.50 -4.46 15.50
C ARG A 174 -16.53 -4.75 14.00
N SER A 175 -16.31 -5.98 13.58
CA SER A 175 -16.19 -6.38 12.16
C SER A 175 -17.33 -7.28 11.72
N VAL A 176 -17.85 -7.02 10.52
CA VAL A 176 -18.83 -7.89 9.83
C VAL A 176 -18.19 -8.80 8.77
N ILE A 177 -16.87 -8.71 8.61
CA ILE A 177 -16.10 -9.32 7.52
C ILE A 177 -15.14 -10.43 7.97
N LYS A 178 -15.19 -10.86 9.24
CA LYS A 178 -14.40 -12.00 9.72
C LYS A 178 -14.72 -13.27 8.93
N GLY A 179 -13.68 -13.95 8.42
CA GLY A 179 -13.81 -15.15 7.58
C GLY A 179 -14.34 -14.86 6.18
N LYS A 180 -14.39 -13.58 5.80
CA LYS A 180 -14.79 -13.10 4.48
C LYS A 180 -13.71 -12.22 3.88
N LEU A 181 -12.48 -12.21 4.41
CA LEU A 181 -11.43 -11.32 3.94
C LEU A 181 -10.46 -12.06 3.04
N LYS A 182 -10.33 -11.58 1.80
CA LYS A 182 -9.22 -11.92 0.92
C LYS A 182 -8.23 -10.77 0.90
N VAL A 183 -6.95 -11.12 0.91
CA VAL A 183 -5.84 -10.16 0.86
C VAL A 183 -4.88 -10.58 -0.24
N ALA A 184 -4.38 -9.62 -1.00
CA ALA A 184 -3.33 -9.82 -1.99
C ALA A 184 -2.29 -8.70 -1.97
N PRO A 185 -1.09 -8.95 -2.55
CA PRO A 185 -0.13 -7.90 -2.86
C PRO A 185 -0.78 -6.78 -3.67
N LEU A 186 -0.17 -5.59 -3.65
CA LEU A 186 -0.68 -4.48 -4.46
C LEU A 186 -0.66 -4.86 -5.95
N PRO A 187 -1.68 -4.43 -6.71
CA PRO A 187 -1.75 -4.68 -8.14
C PRO A 187 -0.56 -4.07 -8.89
N GLY A 188 -0.19 -4.71 -9.98
CA GLY A 188 0.85 -4.23 -10.90
C GLY A 188 0.29 -3.57 -12.15
N SER A 189 1.17 -3.42 -13.15
CA SER A 189 0.81 -2.97 -14.49
C SER A 189 1.57 -3.79 -15.54
N PHE A 190 0.94 -4.04 -16.70
CA PHE A 190 1.64 -4.62 -17.85
C PHE A 190 2.51 -3.59 -18.59
N GLU A 191 2.35 -2.30 -18.29
CA GLU A 191 3.07 -1.21 -18.92
C GLU A 191 3.73 -0.31 -17.87
N VAL A 192 5.03 -0.07 -18.03
CA VAL A 192 5.80 0.84 -17.19
C VAL A 192 6.42 1.90 -18.09
N TRP A 193 6.39 3.16 -17.66
CA TRP A 193 7.06 4.25 -18.38
C TRP A 193 8.58 4.08 -18.28
N ASP A 194 9.22 3.90 -19.43
CA ASP A 194 10.67 3.84 -19.55
C ASP A 194 11.24 5.24 -19.81
N ARG A 195 11.90 5.82 -18.80
CA ARG A 195 12.52 7.14 -18.92
C ARG A 195 13.78 7.15 -19.80
N GLU A 196 14.45 6.01 -19.97
CA GLU A 196 15.64 5.92 -20.80
C GLU A 196 15.27 6.08 -22.29
N THR A 197 14.20 5.41 -22.70
CA THR A 197 13.71 5.44 -24.09
C THR A 197 12.59 6.45 -24.32
N ASN A 198 12.02 7.03 -23.25
CA ASN A 198 10.83 7.87 -23.27
C ASN A 198 9.64 7.20 -23.96
N GLN A 199 9.38 5.93 -23.62
CA GLN A 199 8.29 5.13 -24.16
C GLN A 199 7.64 4.26 -23.10
N TRP A 200 6.39 3.87 -23.31
CA TRP A 200 5.76 2.83 -22.51
C TRP A 200 6.34 1.47 -22.90
N LYS A 201 6.90 0.75 -21.93
CA LYS A 201 7.41 -0.60 -22.12
C LYS A 201 6.38 -1.60 -21.64
N LYS A 202 6.00 -2.52 -22.53
CA LYS A 202 5.09 -3.63 -22.23
C LYS A 202 5.85 -4.86 -21.72
N PHE A 203 5.26 -5.57 -20.76
CA PHE A 203 5.76 -6.80 -20.17
C PHE A 203 4.79 -7.97 -20.39
N ASP A 204 5.29 -9.20 -20.36
CA ASP A 204 4.48 -10.42 -20.49
C ASP A 204 3.73 -10.78 -19.19
N LYS A 205 4.16 -10.20 -18.07
CA LYS A 205 3.51 -10.31 -16.76
C LYS A 205 3.32 -8.92 -16.15
N PRO A 206 2.35 -8.72 -15.24
CA PRO A 206 2.26 -7.49 -14.48
C PRO A 206 3.53 -7.26 -13.67
N ILE A 207 4.09 -6.05 -13.78
CA ILE A 207 5.17 -5.56 -12.93
C ILE A 207 4.56 -5.02 -11.65
N ARG A 208 4.94 -5.62 -10.53
CA ARG A 208 4.51 -5.17 -9.20
C ARG A 208 5.60 -4.35 -8.55
N CYS A 209 5.20 -3.21 -7.99
CA CYS A 209 6.04 -2.44 -7.08
C CYS A 209 5.70 -2.88 -5.65
N GLY A 210 6.63 -3.59 -5.02
CA GLY A 210 6.58 -3.98 -3.61
C GLY A 210 6.95 -2.81 -2.72
N ASN A 211 6.68 -2.91 -1.42
CA ASN A 211 6.87 -1.83 -0.44
C ASN A 211 6.39 -0.49 -1.00
N ILE A 212 5.13 -0.16 -0.82
CA ILE A 212 4.67 1.16 -1.19
C ILE A 212 4.50 1.87 0.14
N LEU A 213 5.56 2.58 0.53
CA LEU A 213 5.57 3.66 1.53
C LEU A 213 5.91 3.30 2.98
N GLY A 214 6.49 2.12 3.21
CA GLY A 214 6.68 1.58 4.55
C GLY A 214 7.43 2.52 5.50
N CYS A 215 6.65 3.15 6.38
CA CYS A 215 7.10 3.57 7.69
C CYS A 215 7.43 2.30 8.45
N ASP A 216 8.70 1.91 8.48
CA ASP A 216 9.14 1.03 9.55
C ASP A 216 8.94 1.80 10.85
N TRP A 217 8.04 1.33 11.71
CA TRP A 217 7.97 1.87 13.06
C TRP A 217 9.15 1.31 13.85
N PHE A 218 9.95 2.19 14.44
CA PHE A 218 11.04 1.79 15.30
C PHE A 218 11.11 2.68 16.53
N TYR A 219 11.54 2.08 17.63
CA TYR A 219 11.80 2.81 18.85
C TYR A 219 13.09 3.61 18.76
N VAL A 220 13.01 4.91 19.07
CA VAL A 220 14.17 5.81 19.15
C VAL A 220 14.36 6.28 20.58
N ILE A 221 15.56 6.10 21.13
CA ILE A 221 15.93 6.63 22.45
C ILE A 221 16.75 7.90 22.26
N LEU A 222 16.18 9.04 22.65
CA LEU A 222 16.85 10.33 22.53
C LEU A 222 18.12 10.39 23.40
N LYS A 223 19.20 10.96 22.83
CA LYS A 223 20.49 11.15 23.52
C LYS A 223 20.36 11.89 24.86
N HIS A 224 19.38 12.77 25.00
CA HIS A 224 19.16 13.58 26.21
C HIS A 224 18.15 12.97 27.20
N SER A 225 17.59 11.79 26.92
CA SER A 225 16.68 11.12 27.87
C SER A 225 17.38 10.89 29.22
N LYS A 226 16.68 11.21 30.32
CA LYS A 226 17.16 10.95 31.69
C LYS A 226 16.97 9.48 32.11
N ASN A 227 16.15 8.72 31.37
CA ASN A 227 15.75 7.35 31.71
C ASN A 227 16.11 6.35 30.57
N LYS A 228 17.34 6.43 30.04
CA LYS A 228 17.75 5.64 28.86
C LYS A 228 17.64 4.13 29.08
N GLU A 229 18.05 3.66 30.25
CA GLU A 229 18.04 2.24 30.59
C GLU A 229 16.61 1.69 30.69
N ALA A 230 15.72 2.40 31.39
CA ALA A 230 14.31 2.03 31.45
C ALA A 230 13.64 2.05 30.07
N ALA A 231 13.92 3.08 29.25
CA ALA A 231 13.43 3.15 27.87
C ALA A 231 13.95 1.97 27.03
N TYR A 232 15.23 1.62 27.18
CA TYR A 232 15.82 0.47 26.51
C TYR A 232 15.13 -0.84 26.91
N HIS A 233 14.92 -1.08 28.21
CA HIS A 233 14.25 -2.29 28.67
C HIS A 233 12.81 -2.40 28.16
N LEU A 234 12.07 -1.29 28.13
CA LEU A 234 10.72 -1.28 27.54
C LEU A 234 10.75 -1.63 26.05
N CYS A 235 11.62 -0.99 25.28
CA CYS A 235 11.75 -1.26 23.84
C CYS A 235 12.18 -2.71 23.57
N ALA A 236 13.12 -3.23 24.36
CA ALA A 236 13.60 -4.60 24.25
C ALA A 236 12.50 -5.61 24.60
N TRP A 237 11.68 -5.33 25.63
CA TRP A 237 10.54 -6.17 25.99
C TRP A 237 9.47 -6.17 24.90
N LEU A 238 9.07 -5.00 24.39
CA LEU A 238 8.10 -4.88 23.29
C LEU A 238 8.56 -5.59 22.01
N SER A 239 9.87 -5.66 21.80
CA SER A 239 10.47 -6.32 20.63
C SER A 239 10.80 -7.80 20.86
N ALA A 240 10.57 -8.33 22.07
CA ALA A 240 10.79 -9.74 22.33
C ALA A 240 9.81 -10.59 21.47
N PRO A 241 10.23 -11.76 20.96
CA PRO A 241 9.44 -12.57 20.02
C PRO A 241 7.96 -12.73 20.38
N GLU A 242 7.67 -13.06 21.63
CA GLU A 242 6.29 -13.26 22.11
C GLU A 242 5.48 -11.95 22.11
N GLN A 243 6.09 -10.84 22.55
CA GLN A 243 5.40 -9.55 22.60
C GLN A 243 5.17 -8.99 21.20
N LEU A 244 6.17 -9.11 20.33
CA LEU A 244 6.04 -8.70 18.94
C LEU A 244 4.96 -9.51 18.23
N PHE A 245 4.91 -10.84 18.43
CA PHE A 245 3.85 -11.67 17.88
C PHE A 245 2.46 -11.21 18.36
N LYS A 246 2.29 -10.90 19.65
CA LYS A 246 1.03 -10.35 20.17
C LYS A 246 0.67 -8.99 19.59
N THR A 247 1.65 -8.11 19.38
CA THR A 247 1.45 -6.80 18.75
C THR A 247 0.93 -6.95 17.31
N VAL A 248 1.49 -7.88 16.55
CA VAL A 248 1.07 -8.17 15.17
C VAL A 248 -0.31 -8.85 15.13
N THR A 249 -0.60 -9.74 16.08
CA THR A 249 -1.74 -10.67 15.94
C THR A 249 -2.96 -10.35 16.80
N VAL A 250 -2.81 -9.58 17.88
CA VAL A 250 -3.87 -9.38 18.89
C VAL A 250 -4.32 -7.94 18.98
N ILE A 251 -3.38 -6.99 18.95
CA ILE A 251 -3.67 -5.57 19.15
C ILE A 251 -4.41 -5.01 17.93
N TRP A 252 -5.63 -4.50 18.15
CA TRP A 252 -6.43 -3.86 17.11
C TRP A 252 -5.79 -2.54 16.71
N GLY A 253 -5.57 -2.33 15.40
CA GLY A 253 -4.97 -1.09 14.88
C GLY A 253 -3.54 -0.85 15.39
N SER A 254 -2.72 -1.90 15.50
CA SER A 254 -1.36 -1.79 16.04
C SER A 254 -0.41 -1.03 15.14
N GLY A 255 -0.69 -0.92 13.84
CA GLY A 255 0.20 -0.37 12.84
C GLY A 255 1.45 -1.23 12.63
N VAL A 256 1.38 -2.55 12.88
CA VAL A 256 2.53 -3.45 12.81
C VAL A 256 2.20 -4.69 11.99
N ASP A 257 2.82 -4.83 10.82
CA ASP A 257 2.65 -5.96 9.93
C ASP A 257 3.54 -7.16 10.32
N PRO A 258 3.23 -8.37 9.83
CA PRO A 258 4.13 -9.50 9.95
C PRO A 258 5.44 -9.23 9.18
N GLY A 259 6.52 -8.93 9.91
CA GLY A 259 7.83 -8.66 9.27
C GLY A 259 8.94 -9.67 9.53
N TRP A 260 8.78 -10.57 10.51
CA TRP A 260 9.87 -11.44 10.98
C TRP A 260 9.59 -12.91 10.69
N ARG A 261 10.64 -13.73 10.51
CA ARG A 261 10.52 -15.17 10.18
C ARG A 261 9.57 -15.93 11.11
N ILE A 262 9.54 -15.59 12.39
CA ILE A 262 8.66 -16.23 13.38
C ILE A 262 7.17 -15.93 13.15
N HIS A 263 6.83 -14.90 12.38
CA HIS A 263 5.45 -14.56 12.05
C HIS A 263 4.92 -15.41 10.89
N PHE A 264 5.79 -15.97 10.05
CA PHE A 264 5.38 -16.67 8.83
C PHE A 264 5.45 -18.18 8.99
N PRO A 265 4.33 -18.90 8.79
CA PRO A 265 4.36 -20.34 8.61
C PRO A 265 5.16 -20.73 7.35
N PRO A 266 6.00 -21.78 7.41
CA PRO A 266 6.78 -22.24 6.25
C PRO A 266 5.93 -22.48 5.00
N GLU A 267 4.73 -23.05 5.16
CA GLU A 267 3.79 -23.39 4.08
C GLU A 267 3.19 -22.17 3.37
N LEU A 268 3.25 -20.98 3.98
CA LEU A 268 2.77 -19.72 3.37
C LEU A 268 3.93 -18.85 2.85
N SER A 269 5.16 -19.20 3.16
CA SER A 269 6.37 -18.40 2.91
C SER A 269 7.47 -19.15 2.14
N ASP A 270 7.09 -20.12 1.31
CA ASP A 270 8.00 -20.96 0.52
C ASP A 270 9.16 -21.57 1.35
N GLY A 271 8.88 -21.94 2.60
CA GLY A 271 9.85 -22.50 3.53
C GLY A 271 10.76 -21.49 4.24
N TRP A 272 10.59 -20.18 4.03
CA TRP A 272 11.44 -19.14 4.63
C TRP A 272 11.16 -18.90 6.12
N GLY A 273 9.88 -18.91 6.50
CA GLY A 273 9.42 -18.63 7.85
C GLY A 273 9.61 -19.80 8.81
N THR A 274 9.48 -19.52 10.10
CA THR A 274 9.59 -20.49 11.20
C THR A 274 8.39 -20.42 12.16
N GLY A 275 7.36 -19.66 11.79
CA GLY A 275 6.14 -19.48 12.57
C GLY A 275 5.16 -20.65 12.44
N ASN A 276 4.00 -20.52 13.06
CA ASN A 276 2.97 -21.56 13.09
C ASN A 276 1.59 -20.96 12.83
N LEU A 277 0.89 -21.44 11.79
CA LEU A 277 -0.45 -20.96 11.45
C LEU A 277 -1.45 -21.18 12.59
N LYS A 278 -1.28 -22.24 13.39
CA LYS A 278 -2.15 -22.51 14.54
C LYS A 278 -2.12 -21.37 15.56
N GLU A 279 -0.98 -20.71 15.76
CA GLU A 279 -0.87 -19.60 16.71
C GLU A 279 -1.64 -18.36 16.24
N TRP A 280 -1.66 -18.09 14.94
CA TRP A 280 -2.49 -17.03 14.35
C TRP A 280 -3.98 -17.23 14.66
N ILE A 281 -4.42 -18.48 14.63
CA ILE A 281 -5.80 -18.87 14.91
C ILE A 281 -6.06 -18.83 16.42
N THR A 282 -5.24 -19.50 17.23
CA THR A 282 -5.52 -19.70 18.66
C THR A 282 -5.16 -18.51 19.53
N VAL A 283 -4.09 -17.78 19.20
CA VAL A 283 -3.64 -16.59 19.95
C VAL A 283 -4.17 -15.32 19.30
N GLY A 284 -3.99 -15.19 17.98
CA GLY A 284 -4.47 -14.03 17.23
C GLY A 284 -6.00 -14.01 17.07
N GLY A 285 -6.67 -15.16 17.14
CA GLY A 285 -8.11 -15.25 16.93
C GLY A 285 -8.53 -15.06 15.48
N TYR A 286 -7.61 -15.25 14.53
CA TYR A 286 -7.91 -15.13 13.10
C TYR A 286 -8.82 -16.27 12.62
N ASP A 287 -9.66 -15.97 11.64
CA ASP A 287 -10.15 -17.00 10.73
C ASP A 287 -8.97 -17.63 9.95
N GLU A 288 -9.02 -18.93 9.71
CA GLU A 288 -7.93 -19.66 9.08
C GLU A 288 -7.67 -19.20 7.63
N ASN A 289 -8.73 -18.92 6.85
CA ASN A 289 -8.58 -18.50 5.47
C ASN A 289 -8.11 -17.05 5.38
N ASP A 290 -8.64 -16.16 6.23
CA ASP A 290 -8.17 -14.77 6.34
C ASP A 290 -6.67 -14.74 6.68
N ALA A 291 -6.22 -15.54 7.67
CA ALA A 291 -4.81 -15.64 8.04
C ALA A 291 -3.93 -16.15 6.89
N LYS A 292 -4.37 -17.21 6.19
CA LYS A 292 -3.63 -17.74 5.02
C LYS A 292 -3.49 -16.70 3.92
N SER A 293 -4.58 -16.01 3.59
CA SER A 293 -4.57 -14.98 2.54
C SER A 293 -3.67 -13.81 2.92
N PHE A 294 -3.80 -13.30 4.15
CA PHE A 294 -3.01 -12.18 4.64
C PHE A 294 -1.51 -12.49 4.66
N LEU A 295 -1.10 -13.57 5.32
CA LEU A 295 0.32 -13.93 5.45
C LEU A 295 0.96 -14.22 4.09
N ARG A 296 0.21 -14.82 3.17
CA ARG A 296 0.68 -15.03 1.81
C ARG A 296 0.87 -13.72 1.07
N ALA A 297 -0.10 -12.80 1.16
CA ALA A 297 0.00 -11.48 0.55
C ALA A 297 1.19 -10.67 1.08
N VAL A 298 1.38 -10.65 2.40
CA VAL A 298 2.52 -10.03 3.08
C VAL A 298 3.83 -10.60 2.54
N TYR A 299 3.96 -11.92 2.50
CA TYR A 299 5.16 -12.58 1.98
C TYR A 299 5.42 -12.26 0.50
N GLU A 300 4.39 -12.29 -0.33
CA GLU A 300 4.55 -12.01 -1.76
C GLU A 300 4.88 -10.54 -2.04
N GLN A 301 4.26 -9.60 -1.31
CA GLN A 301 4.51 -8.16 -1.44
C GLN A 301 5.97 -7.83 -1.11
N TYR A 302 6.53 -8.41 -0.03
CA TYR A 302 7.90 -8.11 0.40
C TYR A 302 8.97 -8.90 -0.33
N PHE A 303 8.72 -10.16 -0.69
CA PHE A 303 9.78 -11.06 -1.16
C PHE A 303 9.67 -11.42 -2.64
N LYS A 304 8.55 -11.09 -3.30
CA LYS A 304 8.28 -11.48 -4.69
C LYS A 304 7.84 -10.34 -5.61
N SER A 305 7.98 -9.10 -5.17
CA SER A 305 7.77 -7.94 -6.04
C SER A 305 8.95 -7.72 -6.97
N ASP A 306 8.69 -7.14 -8.13
CA ASP A 306 9.69 -6.97 -9.20
C ASP A 306 10.60 -5.76 -8.94
N THR A 307 10.08 -4.77 -8.23
CA THR A 307 10.77 -3.55 -7.81
C THR A 307 10.16 -3.02 -6.51
N PHE A 308 10.71 -1.96 -5.93
CA PHE A 308 10.28 -1.40 -4.64
C PHE A 308 10.23 0.13 -4.65
N LEU A 309 9.24 0.73 -3.97
CA LEU A 309 9.16 2.19 -3.73
C LEU A 309 9.37 2.51 -2.25
N GLU A 310 10.61 2.76 -1.86
CA GLU A 310 10.89 3.17 -0.48
C GLU A 310 10.36 4.56 -0.15
N TYR A 311 10.00 4.76 1.13
CA TYR A 311 9.69 6.08 1.68
C TYR A 311 10.84 7.06 1.42
N LEU A 312 10.51 8.30 1.06
CA LEU A 312 11.51 9.34 0.82
C LEU A 312 12.16 9.79 2.14
N LYS A 313 13.37 9.31 2.43
CA LYS A 313 14.08 9.53 3.70
C LYS A 313 15.18 10.61 3.59
N ILE A 314 14.82 11.78 3.08
CA ILE A 314 15.75 12.92 2.96
C ILE A 314 15.26 14.13 3.78
N PRO A 315 16.15 15.01 4.27
CA PRO A 315 15.75 16.30 4.82
C PRO A 315 14.90 17.08 3.80
N GLY A 316 13.72 17.54 4.22
CA GLY A 316 12.75 18.18 3.31
C GLY A 316 11.64 17.28 2.80
N ALA A 317 11.70 15.97 3.10
CA ALA A 317 10.66 15.03 2.67
C ALA A 317 9.23 15.40 3.12
N PRO A 318 8.99 15.87 4.37
CA PRO A 318 7.64 16.31 4.76
C PRO A 318 7.09 17.42 3.85
N GLU A 319 7.89 18.43 3.56
CA GLU A 319 7.48 19.55 2.71
C GLU A 319 7.23 19.12 1.24
N LEU A 320 8.00 18.15 0.74
CA LEU A 320 7.78 17.55 -0.58
C LEU A 320 6.45 16.77 -0.63
N MET A 321 6.17 15.96 0.39
CA MET A 321 4.94 15.17 0.45
C MET A 321 3.70 16.03 0.71
N ASP A 322 3.82 17.09 1.52
CA ASP A 322 2.74 18.06 1.72
C ASP A 322 2.35 18.74 0.40
N SER A 323 3.33 19.16 -0.42
CA SER A 323 3.07 19.71 -1.77
C SER A 323 2.37 18.68 -2.67
N LEU A 324 2.82 17.42 -2.64
CA LEU A 324 2.20 16.35 -3.41
C LEU A 324 0.73 16.14 -2.99
N ASP A 325 0.47 16.05 -1.69
CA ASP A 325 -0.87 15.81 -1.14
C ASP A 325 -1.85 16.93 -1.50
N VAL A 326 -1.40 18.18 -1.48
CA VAL A 326 -2.20 19.33 -1.95
C VAL A 326 -2.54 19.17 -3.43
N HIS A 327 -1.55 18.91 -4.29
CA HIS A 327 -1.76 18.90 -5.73
C HIS A 327 -2.55 17.68 -6.23
N ILE A 328 -2.35 16.49 -5.66
CA ILE A 328 -3.20 15.33 -6.01
C ILE A 328 -4.66 15.61 -5.60
N ASN A 329 -4.88 16.30 -4.48
CA ASN A 329 -6.24 16.63 -4.04
C ASN A 329 -6.90 17.61 -5.03
N GLU A 330 -6.18 18.63 -5.49
CA GLU A 330 -6.68 19.55 -6.52
C GLU A 330 -7.13 18.81 -7.79
N ALA A 331 -6.43 17.75 -8.19
CA ALA A 331 -6.85 16.90 -9.30
C ALA A 331 -8.06 16.02 -8.95
N LEU A 332 -8.07 15.39 -7.77
CA LEU A 332 -9.17 14.55 -7.29
C LEU A 332 -10.51 15.31 -7.22
N VAL A 333 -10.48 16.59 -6.83
CA VAL A 333 -11.68 17.45 -6.78
C VAL A 333 -11.93 18.21 -8.10
N GLY A 334 -11.19 17.89 -9.17
CA GLY A 334 -11.40 18.46 -10.50
C GLY A 334 -10.99 19.92 -10.69
N LYS A 335 -10.19 20.50 -9.77
CA LYS A 335 -9.66 21.87 -9.92
C LYS A 335 -8.52 21.96 -10.94
N LYS A 336 -7.79 20.86 -11.14
CA LYS A 336 -6.69 20.72 -12.11
C LYS A 336 -6.81 19.39 -12.82
N THR A 337 -6.29 19.31 -14.04
CA THR A 337 -5.99 18.01 -14.65
C THR A 337 -4.86 17.31 -13.89
N PRO A 338 -4.71 15.98 -14.01
CA PRO A 338 -3.59 15.25 -13.41
C PRO A 338 -2.23 15.82 -13.79
N LYS A 339 -2.06 16.19 -15.07
CA LYS A 339 -0.83 16.80 -15.57
C LYS A 339 -0.56 18.15 -14.91
N GLU A 340 -1.55 19.06 -14.89
CA GLU A 340 -1.38 20.41 -14.30
C GLU A 340 -1.08 20.34 -12.79
N ALA A 341 -1.71 19.41 -12.07
CA ALA A 341 -1.44 19.17 -10.67
C ALA A 341 0.00 18.71 -10.44
N LEU A 342 0.45 17.69 -11.17
CA LEU A 342 1.79 17.14 -10.99
C LEU A 342 2.89 18.06 -11.53
N ASP A 343 2.62 18.85 -12.57
CA ASP A 343 3.51 19.92 -13.01
C ASP A 343 3.70 20.97 -11.91
N ALA A 344 2.63 21.39 -11.23
CA ALA A 344 2.72 22.33 -10.11
C ALA A 344 3.53 21.74 -8.94
N CYS A 345 3.30 20.46 -8.62
CA CYS A 345 4.08 19.73 -7.62
C CYS A 345 5.56 19.65 -7.99
N ALA A 346 5.89 19.41 -9.26
CA ALA A 346 7.28 19.38 -9.73
C ALA A 346 7.96 20.75 -9.57
N GLU A 347 7.28 21.85 -9.87
CA GLU A 347 7.84 23.19 -9.66
C GLU A 347 8.06 23.52 -8.17
N ASP A 348 7.14 23.11 -7.30
CA ASP A 348 7.33 23.21 -5.85
C ASP A 348 8.53 22.40 -5.37
N TRP A 349 8.67 21.15 -5.85
CA TRP A 349 9.79 20.28 -5.50
C TRP A 349 11.13 20.87 -5.97
N LYS A 350 11.19 21.45 -7.17
CA LYS A 350 12.39 22.17 -7.64
C LYS A 350 12.76 23.29 -6.69
N ARG A 351 11.79 24.13 -6.31
CA ARG A 351 12.01 25.24 -5.38
C ARG A 351 12.53 24.75 -4.03
N ILE A 352 11.92 23.70 -3.45
CA ILE A 352 12.35 23.11 -2.18
C ILE A 352 13.79 22.57 -2.27
N VAL A 353 14.13 21.91 -3.39
CA VAL A 353 15.49 21.41 -3.63
C VAL A 353 16.51 22.54 -3.70
N GLU A 354 16.18 23.65 -4.37
CA GLU A 354 17.08 24.82 -4.46
C GLU A 354 17.26 25.52 -3.11
N GLU A 355 16.17 25.76 -2.37
CA GLU A 355 16.20 26.39 -1.05
C GLU A 355 17.07 25.60 -0.04
N ARG A 356 17.09 24.27 -0.16
CA ARG A 356 17.89 23.37 0.70
C ARG A 356 19.29 23.09 0.17
N GLY A 357 19.60 23.50 -1.05
CA GLY A 357 20.86 23.25 -1.73
C GLY A 357 20.86 21.92 -2.51
N ARG A 358 20.76 22.02 -3.84
CA ARG A 358 20.68 20.90 -4.78
C ARG A 358 21.75 19.83 -4.58
N GLU A 359 23.02 20.23 -4.45
CA GLU A 359 24.13 19.27 -4.33
C GLU A 359 24.07 18.43 -3.05
N GLN A 360 23.58 19.00 -1.96
CA GLN A 360 23.41 18.27 -0.70
C GLN A 360 22.19 17.37 -0.75
N MET A 361 21.08 17.84 -1.33
CA MET A 361 19.88 17.05 -1.57
C MET A 361 20.18 15.83 -2.45
N LYS A 362 20.97 16.03 -3.52
CA LYS A 362 21.43 14.94 -4.40
C LYS A 362 22.16 13.84 -3.64
N ARG A 363 23.12 14.21 -2.77
CA ARG A 363 23.84 13.24 -1.94
C ARG A 363 22.91 12.45 -1.03
N TRP A 364 22.03 13.14 -0.28
CA TRP A 364 21.07 12.48 0.59
C TRP A 364 20.11 11.59 -0.17
N TYR A 365 19.66 12.01 -1.35
CA TYR A 365 18.75 11.22 -2.18
C TYR A 365 19.43 9.96 -2.69
N GLN A 366 20.64 10.07 -3.25
CA GLN A 366 21.44 8.92 -3.69
C GLN A 366 21.68 7.92 -2.54
N GLU A 367 22.04 8.40 -1.35
CA GLU A 367 22.20 7.56 -0.16
C GLU A 367 20.87 6.91 0.25
N SER A 368 19.78 7.67 0.25
CA SER A 368 18.46 7.21 0.70
C SER A 368 17.89 6.10 -0.18
N ILE A 369 18.11 6.14 -1.50
CA ILE A 369 17.60 5.13 -2.43
C ILE A 369 18.63 4.01 -2.69
N GLY A 370 19.84 4.13 -2.15
CA GLY A 370 20.93 3.16 -2.40
C GLY A 370 21.45 3.21 -3.84
N TYR A 371 21.63 4.40 -4.40
CA TYR A 371 22.12 4.60 -5.78
C TYR A 371 23.44 3.85 -6.04
N GLY A 372 23.49 3.07 -7.12
CA GLY A 372 24.60 2.21 -7.49
C GLY A 372 24.66 0.86 -6.75
N LEU A 373 23.74 0.59 -5.81
CA LEU A 373 23.68 -0.68 -5.09
C LEU A 373 22.68 -1.65 -5.73
N PRO A 374 22.90 -2.97 -5.59
CA PRO A 374 21.88 -3.97 -5.93
C PRO A 374 20.57 -3.68 -5.21
N ILE A 375 19.45 -3.90 -5.90
CA ILE A 375 18.14 -3.73 -5.31
C ILE A 375 18.00 -4.63 -4.06
N ARG A 376 17.61 -4.04 -2.92
CA ARG A 376 17.39 -4.76 -1.67
C ARG A 376 16.01 -5.41 -1.68
N ILE A 377 15.82 -6.44 -2.50
CA ILE A 377 14.56 -7.21 -2.55
C ILE A 377 14.39 -8.11 -1.29
N ARG A 378 15.41 -8.21 -0.43
CA ARG A 378 15.42 -9.17 0.69
C ARG A 378 15.99 -8.53 1.95
N PRO A 379 15.25 -8.53 3.07
CA PRO A 379 15.89 -8.59 4.38
C PRO A 379 16.75 -9.86 4.41
N THR A 380 18.06 -9.70 4.46
CA THR A 380 19.02 -10.80 4.69
C THR A 380 18.86 -11.37 6.10
#